data_AF-A0A444VR13-F1
#
_entry.id   AF-A0A444VR13-F1
#
_cell.length_a   1.000
_cell.length_b   1.000
_cell.length_c   1.000
_cell.angle_alpha   90.00
_cell.angle_beta   90.00
_cell.angle_gamma   90.00
#
_symmetry.space_group_name_H-M   'P 1'
#
loop_
_entity.id
_entity.type
_entity.pdbx_description
1 polymer ?
#
loop_
_entity_poly.entity_id
_entity_poly.type
_entity_poly.pdbx_seq_one_letter_code
_entity_poly.pdbx_strand_id
1 'polypeptide(L)'
;MNIINIKPKIMNKKIKQSYLFILSVLLITIGCSNDDNAGSNIEVGLQDLEVTIDENPTDGQVIGTIGTDGSAGQGFSITSQTPSGALSIDPTSGEVTVDDASLFDFEANSTLTATVTAENAENTVTVTVNLNNVSEVSAQSLEVSIDENPVDGQVLGTLQVTGSTSGFAITTQSPQGAMNIDANTGEITVSDASLFDFETNPLLTATVSIVDAQNPVSVTVNLNDVLEITIQDFTVTVDENPNDGQVLGNIQANGNGTLSYSITAQSPVGAMAINTGTGELTVLDPNLFDFETNPVITADISVTDGTESISATATINLNDVDEVSATNTNLTIDENPSNGDVIGVLQASGSNLTYTITFQNPAGAFNINQNTGELSVADETLFDFETNPNMLATISVSNGTQTVSANAFVALNDLNEIGEFKYGGIIFWIDPASNNSSGLVVSLNVQATNVPWGCLGIATGATGTAIGTGQTNTDIIMASSCASGSAAEIASNLNENGFDDWFLPSADELNELYSNVSIVGNAITSNGGDVISNSYWSSTEVDINDAIWWNINQGFNIPKDNDFLGVRAIRAFTDF
;
A
#
# COMPACT_ATOMS: atom_id res chain seq x y z
N MET A 1 -10.82 -9.60 64.55
CA MET A 1 -10.49 -8.42 65.38
C MET A 1 -11.80 -7.71 65.69
N ASN A 2 -12.18 -7.58 66.97
CA ASN A 2 -13.37 -6.88 67.54
C ASN A 2 -14.77 -7.26 66.94
N ILE A 3 -15.76 -7.87 67.62
CA ILE A 3 -16.51 -7.48 68.85
C ILE A 3 -17.19 -6.10 68.63
N ILE A 4 -18.50 -5.80 68.75
CA ILE A 4 -19.67 -6.19 69.60
C ILE A 4 -20.93 -6.38 68.69
N ASN A 5 -22.00 -7.19 68.87
CA ASN A 5 -22.60 -8.04 69.93
C ASN A 5 -23.78 -7.47 70.79
N ILE A 6 -25.03 -7.44 70.30
CA ILE A 6 -26.28 -7.29 71.10
C ILE A 6 -27.40 -8.28 70.65
N LYS A 7 -28.15 -8.82 71.63
CA LYS A 7 -29.41 -9.61 71.59
C LYS A 7 -30.25 -9.19 72.82
N PRO A 8 -31.51 -9.67 73.11
CA PRO A 8 -32.35 -10.69 72.44
C PRO A 8 -33.59 -10.08 71.70
N LYS A 9 -34.93 -10.30 71.89
CA LYS A 9 -35.75 -11.08 72.86
C LYS A 9 -37.27 -11.22 72.48
N ILE A 10 -37.69 -12.42 72.01
CA ILE A 10 -39.06 -13.02 72.22
C ILE A 10 -40.20 -12.30 71.42
N MET A 11 -41.34 -12.86 70.95
CA MET A 11 -42.17 -14.02 71.36
C MET A 11 -42.92 -14.75 70.20
N ASN A 12 -43.57 -15.86 70.57
CA ASN A 12 -44.67 -16.59 69.89
C ASN A 12 -45.86 -15.67 69.43
N LYS A 13 -46.86 -16.10 68.63
CA LYS A 13 -47.49 -17.44 68.51
C LYS A 13 -48.39 -17.58 67.25
N LYS A 14 -48.67 -18.80 66.79
CA LYS A 14 -49.77 -19.12 65.85
C LYS A 14 -51.15 -19.00 66.53
N ILE A 15 -52.19 -18.57 65.81
CA ILE A 15 -53.61 -18.75 66.18
C ILE A 15 -54.41 -19.18 64.93
N LYS A 16 -55.37 -20.09 65.11
CA LYS A 16 -56.45 -20.46 64.16
C LYS A 16 -57.80 -20.18 64.84
N GLN A 17 -58.75 -19.63 64.09
CA GLN A 17 -60.21 -19.60 64.33
C GLN A 17 -60.84 -19.57 62.92
N SER A 18 -61.84 -20.36 62.47
CA SER A 18 -62.80 -21.30 63.08
C SER A 18 -63.88 -20.70 63.96
N TYR A 19 -65.05 -20.40 63.36
CA TYR A 19 -66.42 -20.30 63.93
C TYR A 19 -67.41 -20.08 62.74
N LEU A 20 -68.71 -20.41 62.78
CA LEU A 20 -69.48 -21.35 63.62
C LEU A 20 -70.77 -21.77 62.87
N PHE A 21 -71.29 -22.96 63.15
CA PHE A 21 -72.53 -23.51 62.59
C PHE A 21 -73.72 -23.19 63.53
N ILE A 22 -74.86 -22.71 63.02
CA ILE A 22 -76.16 -22.72 63.72
C ILE A 22 -77.30 -22.93 62.71
N LEU A 23 -78.19 -23.85 63.06
CA LEU A 23 -79.50 -24.09 62.45
C LEU A 23 -80.50 -24.11 63.61
N SER A 24 -81.60 -23.37 63.52
CA SER A 24 -82.65 -23.34 64.54
C SER A 24 -84.02 -23.11 63.94
N VAL A 25 -85.01 -23.87 64.39
CA VAL A 25 -86.33 -24.00 63.76
C VAL A 25 -87.43 -23.91 64.84
N LEU A 26 -88.52 -23.21 64.51
CA LEU A 26 -89.82 -23.19 65.20
C LEU A 26 -89.89 -22.55 66.61
N LEU A 27 -90.73 -21.52 66.78
CA LEU A 27 -92.05 -21.72 67.39
C LEU A 27 -93.04 -20.57 67.11
N ILE A 28 -94.33 -20.90 67.15
CA ILE A 28 -95.46 -19.98 66.96
C ILE A 28 -95.92 -19.44 68.33
N THR A 29 -96.34 -18.18 68.39
CA THR A 29 -97.30 -17.71 69.40
C THR A 29 -98.43 -16.93 68.72
N ILE A 30 -99.68 -17.23 69.09
CA ILE A 30 -100.89 -16.58 68.60
C ILE A 30 -101.30 -15.49 69.59
N GLY A 31 -101.61 -14.29 69.09
CA GLY A 31 -102.13 -13.18 69.90
C GLY A 31 -103.20 -12.40 69.15
N CYS A 32 -104.46 -12.75 69.35
CA CYS A 32 -105.60 -12.01 68.80
C CYS A 32 -106.22 -11.13 69.90
N SER A 33 -106.35 -9.84 69.63
CA SER A 33 -107.34 -8.99 70.30
C SER A 33 -107.83 -7.91 69.33
N ASN A 34 -109.13 -7.94 69.10
CA ASN A 34 -110.02 -6.96 68.46
C ASN A 34 -109.53 -5.50 68.40
N ASP A 35 -109.93 -4.63 67.48
CA ASP A 35 -110.77 -4.65 66.26
C ASP A 35 -111.14 -3.17 66.07
N ASP A 36 -110.70 -2.48 65.01
CA ASP A 36 -111.38 -1.27 64.50
C ASP A 36 -110.81 -0.79 63.15
N ASN A 37 -111.52 -1.14 62.08
CA ASN A 37 -111.81 -0.28 60.93
C ASN A 37 -110.65 0.46 60.19
N ALA A 38 -110.02 -0.24 59.23
CA ALA A 38 -109.79 0.27 57.86
C ALA A 38 -109.49 -0.91 56.91
N GLY A 39 -109.85 -0.82 55.63
CA GLY A 39 -109.47 -1.82 54.63
C GLY A 39 -108.07 -1.54 54.10
N SER A 40 -107.08 -2.34 54.52
CA SER A 40 -105.77 -2.40 53.87
C SER A 40 -105.82 -3.34 52.68
N ASN A 41 -105.19 -2.97 51.56
CA ASN A 41 -104.71 -3.96 50.60
C ASN A 41 -103.73 -4.91 51.32
N ILE A 42 -103.57 -6.13 50.81
CA ILE A 42 -102.36 -6.89 51.09
C ILE A 42 -101.32 -6.34 50.12
N GLU A 43 -100.62 -5.31 50.57
CA GLU A 43 -99.48 -4.73 49.86
C GLU A 43 -98.31 -5.73 49.95
N VAL A 44 -97.51 -5.82 48.89
CA VAL A 44 -96.44 -6.83 48.77
C VAL A 44 -95.09 -6.13 48.56
N GLY A 45 -94.15 -6.35 49.48
CA GLY A 45 -92.77 -5.91 49.31
C GLY A 45 -92.02 -6.87 48.39
N LEU A 46 -91.58 -6.36 47.23
CA LEU A 46 -90.71 -7.10 46.32
C LEU A 46 -89.23 -6.88 46.68
N GLN A 47 -88.40 -7.91 46.48
CA GLN A 47 -86.94 -7.84 46.65
C GLN A 47 -86.21 -7.91 45.30
N ASP A 48 -85.13 -7.12 45.17
CA ASP A 48 -84.24 -7.13 44.00
C ASP A 48 -83.58 -8.51 43.81
N LEU A 49 -83.30 -8.86 42.56
CA LEU A 49 -82.66 -10.13 42.17
C LEU A 49 -81.35 -9.83 41.44
N GLU A 50 -80.25 -9.77 42.19
CA GLU A 50 -78.90 -9.73 41.62
C GLU A 50 -78.31 -11.14 41.55
N VAL A 51 -77.83 -11.52 40.36
CA VAL A 51 -77.20 -12.81 40.09
C VAL A 51 -76.00 -12.67 39.16
N THR A 52 -75.18 -13.71 39.13
CA THR A 52 -74.08 -13.85 38.16
C THR A 52 -74.17 -15.22 37.51
N ILE A 53 -74.12 -15.24 36.19
CA ILE A 53 -74.08 -16.47 35.39
C ILE A 53 -72.94 -16.38 34.38
N ASP A 54 -72.56 -17.53 33.84
CA ASP A 54 -71.71 -17.58 32.65
C ASP A 54 -72.50 -17.10 31.43
N GLU A 55 -71.83 -16.46 30.47
CA GLU A 55 -72.41 -16.09 29.17
C GLU A 55 -72.74 -17.32 28.31
N ASN A 56 -73.41 -17.10 27.16
CA ASN A 56 -73.98 -18.16 26.33
C ASN A 56 -74.85 -19.21 27.11
N PRO A 57 -75.77 -18.78 27.99
CA PRO A 57 -76.75 -19.68 28.63
C PRO A 57 -77.69 -20.30 27.59
N THR A 58 -78.49 -21.30 27.99
CA THR A 58 -79.54 -21.85 27.11
C THR A 58 -80.87 -21.12 27.26
N ASP A 59 -81.64 -20.96 26.17
CA ASP A 59 -83.03 -20.47 26.22
C ASP A 59 -83.85 -21.24 27.29
N GLY A 60 -84.62 -20.52 28.10
CA GLY A 60 -85.37 -21.10 29.21
C GLY A 60 -84.55 -21.48 30.44
N GLN A 61 -83.24 -21.19 30.49
CA GLN A 61 -82.42 -21.34 31.70
C GLN A 61 -82.98 -20.46 32.82
N VAL A 62 -83.23 -21.05 33.99
CA VAL A 62 -83.69 -20.33 35.18
C VAL A 62 -82.56 -19.47 35.74
N ILE A 63 -82.83 -18.17 35.84
CA ILE A 63 -81.94 -17.13 36.36
C ILE A 63 -82.14 -16.96 37.87
N GLY A 64 -83.39 -17.04 38.34
CA GLY A 64 -83.74 -16.92 39.76
C GLY A 64 -85.24 -16.76 39.97
N THR A 65 -85.63 -16.23 41.13
CA THR A 65 -87.04 -15.99 41.49
C THR A 65 -87.15 -14.69 42.27
N ILE A 66 -88.15 -13.86 41.98
CA ILE A 66 -88.37 -12.60 42.70
C ILE A 66 -88.82 -12.88 44.14
N GLY A 67 -88.07 -12.35 45.11
CA GLY A 67 -88.38 -12.49 46.53
C GLY A 67 -89.57 -11.62 46.96
N THR A 68 -90.38 -12.14 47.87
CA THR A 68 -91.52 -11.43 48.51
C THR A 68 -91.37 -11.48 50.03
N ASP A 69 -91.93 -10.50 50.74
CA ASP A 69 -91.67 -10.25 52.16
C ASP A 69 -92.59 -10.98 53.17
N GLY A 70 -93.49 -11.85 52.67
CA GLY A 70 -94.32 -12.72 53.50
C GLY A 70 -95.68 -13.07 52.88
N SER A 71 -96.11 -12.31 51.88
CA SER A 71 -97.30 -12.55 51.07
C SER A 71 -96.94 -13.19 49.73
N ALA A 72 -97.73 -14.15 49.26
CA ALA A 72 -97.54 -14.71 47.92
C ALA A 72 -97.94 -13.69 46.84
N GLY A 73 -96.94 -13.06 46.22
CA GLY A 73 -97.15 -12.19 45.06
C GLY A 73 -97.71 -12.96 43.85
N GLN A 74 -98.50 -12.28 43.03
CA GLN A 74 -99.04 -12.80 41.76
C GLN A 74 -99.07 -11.65 40.73
N GLY A 75 -99.21 -11.99 39.45
CA GLY A 75 -99.23 -11.00 38.36
C GLY A 75 -97.85 -10.40 38.08
N PHE A 76 -96.77 -11.15 38.32
CA PHE A 76 -95.41 -10.71 38.03
C PHE A 76 -95.25 -10.34 36.54
N SER A 77 -94.61 -9.21 36.26
CA SER A 77 -94.36 -8.76 34.89
C SER A 77 -93.13 -7.86 34.78
N ILE A 78 -92.36 -8.05 33.70
CA ILE A 78 -91.26 -7.16 33.31
C ILE A 78 -91.87 -5.92 32.64
N THR A 79 -91.60 -4.75 33.21
CA THR A 79 -92.09 -3.44 32.73
C THR A 79 -91.13 -2.77 31.75
N SER A 80 -89.84 -3.07 31.88
CA SER A 80 -88.76 -2.66 30.98
C SER A 80 -87.58 -3.62 31.15
N GLN A 81 -86.80 -3.85 30.09
CA GLN A 81 -85.53 -4.57 30.19
C GLN A 81 -84.50 -4.05 29.17
N THR A 82 -83.22 -4.28 29.44
CA THR A 82 -82.09 -3.87 28.60
C THR A 82 -81.01 -4.96 28.65
N PRO A 83 -80.65 -5.59 27.52
CA PRO A 83 -81.31 -5.50 26.19
C PRO A 83 -82.79 -5.93 26.20
N SER A 84 -83.53 -5.56 25.16
CA SER A 84 -84.97 -5.82 25.06
C SER A 84 -85.25 -7.24 24.57
N GLY A 85 -85.85 -8.07 25.43
CA GLY A 85 -86.22 -9.46 25.10
C GLY A 85 -85.25 -10.51 25.62
N ALA A 86 -84.38 -10.16 26.58
CA ALA A 86 -83.43 -11.11 27.17
C ALA A 86 -84.08 -12.01 28.24
N LEU A 87 -85.00 -11.46 29.03
CA LEU A 87 -85.58 -12.12 30.19
C LEU A 87 -87.10 -12.32 30.04
N SER A 88 -87.54 -13.50 30.43
CA SER A 88 -88.94 -13.89 30.65
C SER A 88 -89.21 -13.97 32.15
N ILE A 89 -90.48 -13.86 32.56
CA ILE A 89 -90.89 -14.08 33.96
C ILE A 89 -92.23 -14.83 34.01
N ASP A 90 -92.33 -15.87 34.85
CA ASP A 90 -93.59 -16.53 35.12
C ASP A 90 -94.49 -15.63 36.01
N PRO A 91 -95.72 -15.29 35.57
CA PRO A 91 -96.59 -14.34 36.28
C PRO A 91 -97.16 -14.88 37.60
N THR A 92 -96.97 -16.17 37.90
CA THR A 92 -97.54 -16.89 39.05
C THR A 92 -96.46 -17.25 40.08
N SER A 93 -95.28 -17.70 39.64
CA SER A 93 -94.17 -18.08 40.53
C SER A 93 -93.14 -16.95 40.75
N GLY A 94 -93.07 -15.97 39.84
CA GLY A 94 -92.01 -14.97 39.82
C GLY A 94 -90.65 -15.53 39.40
N GLU A 95 -90.60 -16.73 38.81
CA GLU A 95 -89.39 -17.34 38.25
C GLU A 95 -88.96 -16.58 37.00
N VAL A 96 -87.69 -16.17 36.95
CA VAL A 96 -87.09 -15.43 35.84
C VAL A 96 -86.25 -16.39 35.00
N THR A 97 -86.41 -16.36 33.68
CA THR A 97 -85.66 -17.21 32.73
C THR A 97 -85.03 -16.41 31.60
N VAL A 98 -84.04 -16.99 30.93
CA VAL A 98 -83.60 -16.55 29.58
C VAL A 98 -84.76 -16.69 28.59
N ASP A 99 -85.01 -15.66 27.78
CA ASP A 99 -86.01 -15.62 26.70
C ASP A 99 -85.33 -15.65 25.31
N ASP A 100 -84.17 -14.98 25.18
CA ASP A 100 -83.27 -15.04 24.01
C ASP A 100 -81.81 -15.10 24.49
N ALA A 101 -81.19 -16.28 24.39
CA ALA A 101 -79.80 -16.49 24.77
C ALA A 101 -78.78 -15.67 23.95
N SER A 102 -79.11 -15.26 22.72
CA SER A 102 -78.19 -14.50 21.87
C SER A 102 -77.96 -13.05 22.33
N LEU A 103 -78.70 -12.62 23.36
CA LEU A 103 -78.50 -11.35 24.06
C LEU A 103 -77.55 -11.47 25.27
N PHE A 104 -77.15 -12.69 25.66
CA PHE A 104 -76.28 -12.99 26.81
C PHE A 104 -74.85 -13.30 26.35
N ASP A 105 -74.33 -12.39 25.54
CA ASP A 105 -72.95 -12.25 25.05
C ASP A 105 -72.29 -11.17 25.93
N PHE A 106 -71.12 -11.43 26.52
CA PHE A 106 -70.44 -10.51 27.45
C PHE A 106 -69.85 -9.29 26.74
N GLU A 107 -69.20 -9.50 25.61
CA GLU A 107 -68.61 -8.49 24.72
C GLU A 107 -69.67 -7.48 24.24
N ALA A 108 -70.91 -7.91 24.05
CA ALA A 108 -72.06 -7.08 23.72
C ALA A 108 -72.81 -6.53 24.96
N ASN A 109 -73.05 -7.35 25.98
CA ASN A 109 -73.98 -7.09 27.10
C ASN A 109 -73.51 -7.70 28.45
N SER A 110 -72.27 -7.45 28.88
CA SER A 110 -71.71 -7.84 30.20
C SER A 110 -72.60 -7.62 31.45
N THR A 111 -73.64 -6.78 31.38
CA THR A 111 -74.71 -6.73 32.38
C THR A 111 -76.07 -6.50 31.73
N LEU A 112 -77.04 -7.37 32.03
CA LEU A 112 -78.44 -7.25 31.62
C LEU A 112 -79.30 -6.82 32.81
N THR A 113 -80.32 -6.00 32.56
CA THR A 113 -81.22 -5.48 33.62
C THR A 113 -82.69 -5.52 33.23
N ALA A 114 -83.57 -5.78 34.19
CA ALA A 114 -85.02 -5.69 34.02
C ALA A 114 -85.72 -5.09 35.24
N THR A 115 -86.76 -4.29 35.02
CA THR A 115 -87.59 -3.71 36.08
C THR A 115 -88.89 -4.50 36.19
N VAL A 116 -89.09 -5.20 37.30
CA VAL A 116 -90.24 -6.08 37.55
C VAL A 116 -91.25 -5.42 38.50
N THR A 117 -92.53 -5.68 38.27
CA THR A 117 -93.65 -5.36 39.17
C THR A 117 -94.55 -6.58 39.39
N ALA A 118 -95.46 -6.51 40.36
CA ALA A 118 -96.48 -7.51 40.64
C ALA A 118 -97.82 -6.85 41.04
N GLU A 119 -98.91 -7.61 41.09
CA GLU A 119 -100.22 -7.09 41.46
C GLU A 119 -100.26 -6.68 42.94
N ASN A 120 -100.53 -5.41 43.21
CA ASN A 120 -100.48 -4.77 44.55
C ASN A 120 -99.08 -4.70 45.20
N ALA A 121 -98.00 -4.69 44.40
CA ALA A 121 -96.67 -4.41 44.90
C ALA A 121 -96.52 -2.95 45.38
N GLU A 122 -95.83 -2.73 46.51
CA GLU A 122 -95.46 -1.37 46.99
C GLU A 122 -94.39 -0.73 46.11
N ASN A 123 -93.51 -1.56 45.56
CA ASN A 123 -92.30 -1.17 44.85
C ASN A 123 -92.10 -2.00 43.57
N THR A 124 -91.49 -1.38 42.56
CA THR A 124 -90.81 -2.12 41.49
C THR A 124 -89.43 -2.54 41.95
N VAL A 125 -88.93 -3.66 41.43
CA VAL A 125 -87.57 -4.17 41.71
C VAL A 125 -86.75 -4.34 40.46
N THR A 126 -85.44 -4.38 40.62
CA THR A 126 -84.46 -4.63 39.56
C THR A 126 -84.02 -6.08 39.60
N VAL A 127 -84.10 -6.75 38.46
CA VAL A 127 -83.29 -7.94 38.15
C VAL A 127 -82.00 -7.43 37.53
N THR A 128 -80.85 -7.86 38.06
CA THR A 128 -79.52 -7.58 37.50
C THR A 128 -78.82 -8.90 37.26
N VAL A 129 -78.55 -9.19 35.99
CA VAL A 129 -77.80 -10.37 35.56
C VAL A 129 -76.42 -9.89 35.11
N ASN A 130 -75.42 -10.11 35.96
CA ASN A 130 -74.02 -9.91 35.60
C ASN A 130 -73.53 -11.15 34.84
N LEU A 131 -72.81 -10.97 33.74
CA LEU A 131 -72.19 -12.08 33.02
C LEU A 131 -70.73 -12.29 33.47
N ASN A 132 -70.29 -13.54 33.54
CA ASN A 132 -68.87 -13.89 33.47
C ASN A 132 -68.48 -14.03 32.00
N ASN A 133 -67.38 -13.41 31.56
CA ASN A 133 -66.77 -13.73 30.27
C ASN A 133 -66.26 -15.19 30.29
N VAL A 134 -66.50 -15.91 29.19
CA VAL A 134 -66.07 -17.29 28.97
C VAL A 134 -65.42 -17.40 27.59
N SER A 135 -64.13 -17.08 27.54
CA SER A 135 -63.25 -17.14 26.36
C SER A 135 -63.64 -18.21 25.32
N GLU A 136 -64.25 -17.76 24.22
CA GLU A 136 -64.63 -18.56 23.06
C GLU A 136 -63.44 -18.79 22.13
N VAL A 137 -62.51 -17.83 22.09
CA VAL A 137 -61.37 -17.84 21.17
C VAL A 137 -60.27 -18.78 21.67
N SER A 138 -59.83 -19.66 20.77
CA SER A 138 -58.64 -20.48 20.97
C SER A 138 -57.70 -20.41 19.78
N ALA A 139 -56.40 -20.49 20.03
CA ALA A 139 -55.36 -20.32 19.03
C ALA A 139 -54.21 -21.30 19.25
N GLN A 140 -53.50 -21.62 18.17
CA GLN A 140 -52.27 -22.43 18.22
C GLN A 140 -51.05 -21.52 18.06
N SER A 141 -49.98 -21.83 18.81
CA SER A 141 -48.67 -21.21 18.61
C SER A 141 -48.15 -21.48 17.19
N LEU A 142 -47.46 -20.49 16.62
CA LEU A 142 -46.76 -20.65 15.34
C LEU A 142 -45.29 -21.04 15.61
N GLU A 143 -44.82 -22.09 14.96
CA GLU A 143 -43.40 -22.42 14.89
C GLU A 143 -43.00 -22.55 13.42
N VAL A 144 -41.92 -21.87 13.04
CA VAL A 144 -41.37 -21.86 11.68
C VAL A 144 -39.85 -21.94 11.71
N SER A 145 -39.28 -22.35 10.58
CA SER A 145 -37.85 -22.26 10.28
C SER A 145 -37.68 -21.48 8.99
N ILE A 146 -36.78 -20.50 8.99
CA ILE A 146 -36.34 -19.76 7.80
C ILE A 146 -34.82 -19.69 7.78
N ASP A 147 -34.26 -19.46 6.61
CA ASP A 147 -32.87 -19.03 6.48
C ASP A 147 -32.74 -17.61 7.04
N GLU A 148 -31.57 -17.28 7.58
CA GLU A 148 -31.26 -15.95 8.10
C GLU A 148 -31.09 -14.89 6.98
N ASN A 149 -30.82 -13.64 7.36
CA ASN A 149 -30.78 -12.49 6.45
C ASN A 149 -32.03 -12.37 5.53
N PRO A 150 -33.27 -12.48 6.06
CA PRO A 150 -34.51 -12.30 5.31
C PRO A 150 -34.69 -10.84 4.85
N VAL A 151 -35.76 -10.55 4.10
CA VAL A 151 -36.12 -9.17 3.73
C VAL A 151 -37.20 -8.58 4.63
N ASP A 152 -37.14 -7.26 4.87
CA ASP A 152 -38.20 -6.52 5.57
C ASP A 152 -39.57 -6.75 4.88
N GLY A 153 -40.60 -7.04 5.69
CA GLY A 153 -41.94 -7.38 5.20
C GLY A 153 -42.10 -8.83 4.74
N GLN A 154 -41.07 -9.68 4.82
CA GLN A 154 -41.20 -11.13 4.55
C GLN A 154 -42.24 -11.76 5.49
N VAL A 155 -43.23 -12.44 4.93
CA VAL A 155 -44.26 -13.17 5.70
C VAL A 155 -43.65 -14.42 6.31
N LEU A 156 -43.78 -14.53 7.64
CA LEU A 156 -43.33 -15.68 8.43
C LEU A 156 -44.45 -16.72 8.58
N GLY A 157 -45.70 -16.28 8.64
CA GLY A 157 -46.88 -17.15 8.70
C GLY A 157 -48.12 -16.44 9.24
N THR A 158 -49.17 -17.21 9.57
CA THR A 158 -50.45 -16.68 10.09
C THR A 158 -50.93 -17.55 11.25
N LEU A 159 -51.29 -16.93 12.38
CA LEU A 159 -51.80 -17.65 13.54
C LEU A 159 -53.09 -18.42 13.22
N GLN A 160 -53.15 -19.69 13.65
CA GLN A 160 -54.32 -20.55 13.43
C GLN A 160 -55.28 -20.41 14.62
N VAL A 161 -56.41 -19.73 14.39
CA VAL A 161 -57.44 -19.45 15.40
C VAL A 161 -58.73 -20.24 15.16
N THR A 162 -59.50 -20.46 16.22
CA THR A 162 -60.86 -20.99 16.22
C THR A 162 -61.74 -20.04 17.05
N GLY A 163 -62.92 -19.69 16.52
CA GLY A 163 -63.72 -18.54 16.95
C GLY A 163 -63.68 -17.41 15.91
N SER A 164 -64.46 -16.34 16.11
CA SER A 164 -64.45 -15.16 15.24
C SER A 164 -63.80 -13.99 15.99
N THR A 165 -62.53 -13.69 15.69
CA THR A 165 -61.72 -12.76 16.49
C THR A 165 -60.93 -11.76 15.65
N SER A 166 -60.46 -10.70 16.30
CA SER A 166 -59.53 -9.68 15.79
C SER A 166 -58.78 -9.06 16.98
N GLY A 167 -57.93 -8.06 16.75
CA GLY A 167 -57.11 -7.45 17.81
C GLY A 167 -55.89 -8.29 18.20
N PHE A 168 -55.25 -8.95 17.23
CA PHE A 168 -53.96 -9.60 17.42
C PHE A 168 -52.88 -8.55 17.80
N ALA A 169 -52.11 -8.80 18.85
CA ALA A 169 -51.03 -7.90 19.27
C ALA A 169 -49.83 -8.66 19.86
N ILE A 170 -48.62 -8.38 19.36
CA ILE A 170 -47.37 -8.81 19.99
C ILE A 170 -47.21 -8.03 21.30
N THR A 171 -47.24 -8.74 22.43
CA THR A 171 -47.09 -8.17 23.78
C THR A 171 -45.62 -8.12 24.23
N THR A 172 -44.85 -9.13 23.87
CA THR A 172 -43.39 -9.21 24.06
C THR A 172 -42.76 -9.92 22.87
N GLN A 173 -41.53 -9.55 22.54
CA GLN A 173 -40.70 -10.27 21.57
C GLN A 173 -39.21 -10.14 21.91
N SER A 174 -38.42 -11.13 21.51
CA SER A 174 -36.98 -11.21 21.70
C SER A 174 -36.32 -11.72 20.41
N PRO A 175 -35.40 -10.96 19.78
CA PRO A 175 -35.06 -9.56 20.08
C PRO A 175 -36.24 -8.60 19.90
N GLN A 176 -36.15 -7.40 20.49
CA GLN A 176 -37.25 -6.43 20.46
C GLN A 176 -37.29 -5.69 19.12
N GLY A 177 -38.40 -5.84 18.38
CA GLY A 177 -38.67 -5.12 17.13
C GLY A 177 -38.58 -5.97 15.86
N ALA A 178 -38.13 -7.23 15.97
CA ALA A 178 -37.92 -8.12 14.82
C ALA A 178 -39.21 -8.49 14.07
N MET A 179 -40.33 -8.67 14.77
CA MET A 179 -41.60 -9.12 14.20
C MET A 179 -42.70 -8.06 14.32
N ASN A 180 -43.53 -7.98 13.28
CA ASN A 180 -44.79 -7.26 13.25
C ASN A 180 -45.96 -8.24 13.04
N ILE A 181 -47.18 -7.87 13.43
CA ILE A 181 -48.40 -8.66 13.23
C ILE A 181 -49.55 -7.77 12.72
N ASP A 182 -50.32 -8.25 11.73
CA ASP A 182 -51.56 -7.57 11.35
C ASP A 182 -52.66 -7.85 12.39
N ALA A 183 -53.21 -6.77 12.95
CA ALA A 183 -54.17 -6.83 14.04
C ALA A 183 -55.53 -7.46 13.66
N ASN A 184 -55.81 -7.69 12.38
CA ASN A 184 -57.07 -8.24 11.87
C ASN A 184 -56.90 -9.66 11.35
N THR A 185 -55.79 -9.97 10.66
CA THR A 185 -55.57 -11.28 10.03
C THR A 185 -54.70 -12.23 10.86
N GLY A 186 -53.91 -11.71 11.81
CA GLY A 186 -52.93 -12.50 12.54
C GLY A 186 -51.73 -12.95 11.69
N GLU A 187 -51.51 -12.32 10.53
CA GLU A 187 -50.33 -12.51 9.68
C GLU A 187 -49.09 -11.86 10.31
N ILE A 188 -47.99 -12.59 10.35
CA ILE A 188 -46.74 -12.19 11.00
C ILE A 188 -45.67 -11.94 9.94
N THR A 189 -44.98 -10.82 10.07
CA THR A 189 -43.98 -10.33 9.11
C THR A 189 -42.67 -9.94 9.80
N VAL A 190 -41.56 -10.08 9.08
CA VAL A 190 -40.27 -9.46 9.43
C VAL A 190 -40.44 -7.94 9.45
N SER A 191 -40.05 -7.29 10.55
CA SER A 191 -40.14 -5.85 10.76
C SER A 191 -38.79 -5.15 10.87
N ASP A 192 -37.72 -5.91 11.12
CA ASP A 192 -36.33 -5.47 11.04
C ASP A 192 -35.49 -6.72 10.73
N ALA A 193 -35.08 -6.86 9.47
CA ALA A 193 -34.27 -7.97 9.00
C ALA A 193 -32.90 -8.08 9.70
N SER A 194 -32.33 -6.98 10.18
CA SER A 194 -31.00 -6.97 10.83
C SER A 194 -30.96 -7.66 12.20
N LEU A 195 -32.12 -8.09 12.70
CA LEU A 195 -32.27 -8.87 13.91
C LEU A 195 -32.37 -10.39 13.65
N PHE A 196 -32.41 -10.82 12.39
CA PHE A 196 -32.48 -12.22 11.94
C PHE A 196 -31.10 -12.67 11.41
N ASP A 197 -30.16 -12.75 12.35
CA ASP A 197 -28.74 -13.09 12.21
C ASP A 197 -28.48 -14.27 13.17
N PHE A 198 -27.92 -15.37 12.68
CA PHE A 198 -27.80 -16.64 13.43
C PHE A 198 -26.74 -16.57 14.53
N GLU A 199 -25.64 -15.88 14.27
CA GLU A 199 -24.53 -15.64 15.21
C GLU A 199 -24.99 -14.89 16.48
N THR A 200 -25.95 -13.98 16.35
CA THR A 200 -26.49 -13.16 17.44
C THR A 200 -27.83 -13.67 17.98
N ASN A 201 -28.74 -14.10 17.09
CA ASN A 201 -30.15 -14.40 17.39
C ASN A 201 -30.66 -15.68 16.67
N PRO A 202 -30.08 -16.86 16.91
CA PRO A 202 -30.44 -18.10 16.18
C PRO A 202 -31.87 -18.60 16.46
N LEU A 203 -32.55 -17.98 17.43
CA LEU A 203 -33.93 -18.28 17.82
C LEU A 203 -34.63 -16.98 18.22
N LEU A 204 -35.61 -16.54 17.42
CA LEU A 204 -36.46 -15.40 17.73
C LEU A 204 -37.80 -15.87 18.28
N THR A 205 -38.35 -15.14 19.25
CA THR A 205 -39.62 -15.49 19.89
C THR A 205 -40.52 -14.28 20.12
N ALA A 206 -41.84 -14.48 20.04
CA ALA A 206 -42.85 -13.50 20.44
C ALA A 206 -43.99 -14.14 21.23
N THR A 207 -44.72 -13.31 21.99
CA THR A 207 -45.94 -13.68 22.71
C THR A 207 -47.08 -12.78 22.24
N VAL A 208 -48.12 -13.39 21.66
CA VAL A 208 -49.25 -12.68 21.03
C VAL A 208 -50.49 -12.81 21.90
N SER A 209 -51.05 -11.68 22.32
CA SER A 209 -52.41 -11.60 22.84
C SER A 209 -53.42 -11.52 21.68
N ILE A 210 -54.57 -12.14 21.87
CA ILE A 210 -55.70 -12.13 20.94
C ILE A 210 -56.93 -11.79 21.77
N VAL A 211 -57.86 -10.97 21.24
CA VAL A 211 -59.09 -10.63 21.99
C VAL A 211 -59.90 -11.89 22.22
N ASP A 212 -60.45 -11.99 23.44
CA ASP A 212 -61.21 -13.13 23.96
C ASP A 212 -60.44 -14.47 24.07
N ALA A 213 -59.14 -14.51 23.77
CA ALA A 213 -58.35 -15.73 23.99
C ALA A 213 -57.97 -15.90 25.47
N GLN A 214 -58.33 -17.05 26.06
CA GLN A 214 -58.05 -17.36 27.48
C GLN A 214 -56.56 -17.22 27.87
N ASN A 215 -55.66 -17.52 26.93
CA ASN A 215 -54.21 -17.41 27.12
C ASN A 215 -53.57 -16.86 25.84
N PRO A 216 -52.48 -16.06 25.94
CA PRO A 216 -51.69 -15.68 24.77
C PRO A 216 -50.96 -16.88 24.18
N VAL A 217 -50.66 -16.81 22.88
CA VAL A 217 -49.90 -17.85 22.14
C VAL A 217 -48.47 -17.41 21.88
N SER A 218 -47.58 -18.38 21.66
CA SER A 218 -46.19 -18.12 21.28
C SER A 218 -45.99 -18.13 19.76
N VAL A 219 -44.98 -17.38 19.33
CA VAL A 219 -44.43 -17.44 17.97
C VAL A 219 -42.95 -17.78 18.12
N THR A 220 -42.48 -18.77 17.38
CA THR A 220 -41.09 -19.24 17.41
C THR A 220 -40.55 -19.25 15.98
N VAL A 221 -39.45 -18.53 15.75
CA VAL A 221 -38.71 -18.54 14.50
C VAL A 221 -37.33 -19.11 14.78
N ASN A 222 -37.10 -20.33 14.32
CA ASN A 222 -35.77 -20.93 14.30
C ASN A 222 -35.05 -20.41 13.05
N LEU A 223 -33.81 -19.92 13.18
CA LEU A 223 -32.98 -19.60 12.02
C LEU A 223 -32.18 -20.82 11.56
N ASN A 224 -31.99 -20.94 10.25
CA ASN A 224 -30.95 -21.78 9.67
C ASN A 224 -29.69 -20.91 9.44
N ASP A 225 -28.54 -21.42 9.87
CA ASP A 225 -27.17 -20.95 9.60
C ASP A 225 -26.89 -20.89 8.08
N VAL A 226 -26.43 -19.75 7.57
CA VAL A 226 -26.10 -19.49 6.16
C VAL A 226 -24.59 -19.15 5.96
N LEU A 227 -23.72 -19.63 6.85
CA LEU A 227 -22.24 -19.65 6.77
C LEU A 227 -21.59 -18.65 5.77
N GLU A 228 -21.28 -17.45 6.24
CA GLU A 228 -20.67 -16.38 5.44
C GLU A 228 -19.23 -16.68 5.03
N ILE A 229 -18.74 -15.90 4.05
CA ILE A 229 -17.32 -15.82 3.73
C ILE A 229 -16.60 -15.03 4.82
N THR A 230 -15.72 -15.69 5.56
CA THR A 230 -14.77 -15.06 6.49
C THR A 230 -13.37 -15.07 5.88
N ILE A 231 -12.62 -13.98 6.06
CA ILE A 231 -11.27 -13.79 5.53
C ILE A 231 -10.38 -13.15 6.60
N GLN A 232 -9.08 -13.44 6.57
CA GLN A 232 -8.07 -12.78 7.41
C GLN A 232 -7.08 -12.00 6.55
N ASP A 233 -6.66 -10.84 7.06
CA ASP A 233 -5.50 -10.11 6.52
C ASP A 233 -4.26 -11.01 6.54
N PHE A 234 -3.46 -10.91 5.48
CA PHE A 234 -2.22 -11.67 5.34
C PHE A 234 -1.03 -10.77 5.63
N THR A 235 -0.07 -11.24 6.43
CA THR A 235 1.18 -10.52 6.65
C THR A 235 2.36 -11.48 6.71
N VAL A 236 3.42 -11.13 5.99
CA VAL A 236 4.67 -11.89 5.94
C VAL A 236 5.87 -10.93 5.93
N THR A 237 7.04 -11.45 6.28
CA THR A 237 8.34 -10.80 6.04
C THR A 237 9.18 -11.74 5.18
N VAL A 238 9.78 -11.20 4.12
CA VAL A 238 10.66 -11.94 3.21
C VAL A 238 11.93 -11.12 2.97
N ASP A 239 13.00 -11.80 2.56
CA ASP A 239 14.18 -11.13 2.02
C ASP A 239 13.83 -10.51 0.65
N GLU A 240 14.42 -9.36 0.34
CA GLU A 240 14.30 -8.72 -0.97
C GLU A 240 15.01 -9.51 -2.09
N ASN A 241 14.93 -9.03 -3.33
CA ASN A 241 15.43 -9.71 -4.52
C ASN A 241 15.01 -11.21 -4.61
N PRO A 242 13.71 -11.55 -4.39
CA PRO A 242 13.20 -12.91 -4.38
C PRO A 242 13.19 -13.56 -5.78
N ASN A 243 12.87 -14.85 -5.84
CA ASN A 243 12.78 -15.56 -7.12
C ASN A 243 11.43 -15.31 -7.82
N ASP A 244 11.42 -15.33 -9.16
CA ASP A 244 10.19 -15.38 -9.95
C ASP A 244 9.33 -16.60 -9.54
N GLY A 245 8.02 -16.38 -9.35
CA GLY A 245 7.10 -17.39 -8.85
C GLY A 245 7.31 -17.84 -7.40
N GLN A 246 8.15 -17.16 -6.60
CA GLN A 246 8.35 -17.48 -5.19
C GLN A 246 7.04 -17.36 -4.40
N VAL A 247 6.65 -18.43 -3.70
CA VAL A 247 5.45 -18.47 -2.86
C VAL A 247 5.66 -17.59 -1.63
N LEU A 248 4.73 -16.67 -1.40
CA LEU A 248 4.69 -15.76 -0.25
C LEU A 248 3.83 -16.37 0.89
N GLY A 249 2.73 -17.03 0.54
CA GLY A 249 1.84 -17.73 1.47
C GLY A 249 0.45 -17.97 0.86
N ASN A 250 -0.53 -18.32 1.70
CA ASN A 250 -1.92 -18.51 1.28
C ASN A 250 -2.86 -17.59 2.09
N ILE A 251 -3.75 -16.90 1.40
CA ILE A 251 -4.87 -16.18 2.00
C ILE A 251 -5.76 -17.16 2.76
N GLN A 252 -6.02 -16.87 4.03
CA GLN A 252 -6.87 -17.72 4.88
C GLN A 252 -8.31 -17.21 4.81
N ALA A 253 -9.17 -17.96 4.10
CA ALA A 253 -10.60 -17.72 4.01
C ALA A 253 -11.40 -19.01 4.23
N ASN A 254 -12.56 -18.89 4.88
CA ASN A 254 -13.58 -19.93 4.97
C ASN A 254 -14.88 -19.40 4.38
N GLY A 255 -15.77 -20.29 3.96
CA GLY A 255 -17.10 -19.96 3.46
C GLY A 255 -17.73 -21.20 2.80
N ASN A 256 -18.94 -21.05 2.28
CA ASN A 256 -19.62 -22.13 1.57
C ASN A 256 -19.09 -22.32 0.13
N GLY A 257 -19.41 -23.45 -0.50
CA GLY A 257 -19.18 -23.68 -1.93
C GLY A 257 -17.70 -23.76 -2.36
N THR A 258 -17.36 -23.05 -3.44
CA THR A 258 -16.01 -23.01 -4.03
C THR A 258 -15.52 -21.56 -4.02
N LEU A 259 -14.60 -21.23 -3.10
CA LEU A 259 -14.04 -19.89 -3.01
C LEU A 259 -13.14 -19.57 -4.23
N SER A 260 -13.34 -18.38 -4.79
CA SER A 260 -12.56 -17.79 -5.87
C SER A 260 -11.82 -16.54 -5.37
N TYR A 261 -10.52 -16.47 -5.65
CA TYR A 261 -9.60 -15.45 -5.12
C TYR A 261 -9.13 -14.50 -6.23
N SER A 262 -8.96 -13.22 -5.93
CA SER A 262 -8.43 -12.22 -6.87
C SER A 262 -7.71 -11.05 -6.17
N ILE A 263 -6.71 -10.46 -6.83
CA ILE A 263 -6.11 -9.18 -6.44
C ILE A 263 -6.92 -8.08 -7.14
N THR A 264 -7.47 -7.12 -6.40
CA THR A 264 -8.24 -5.99 -6.94
C THR A 264 -7.38 -4.73 -7.11
N ALA A 265 -6.41 -4.52 -6.21
CA ALA A 265 -5.37 -3.52 -6.31
C ALA A 265 -4.08 -4.03 -5.65
N GLN A 266 -2.93 -3.49 -6.05
CA GLN A 266 -1.65 -3.76 -5.38
C GLN A 266 -0.66 -2.59 -5.55
N SER A 267 0.25 -2.45 -4.59
CA SER A 267 1.28 -1.42 -4.54
C SER A 267 2.64 -2.05 -4.23
N PRO A 268 3.64 -1.96 -5.13
CA PRO A 268 3.54 -1.45 -6.51
C PRO A 268 2.68 -2.34 -7.43
N VAL A 269 2.21 -1.77 -8.53
CA VAL A 269 1.31 -2.46 -9.47
C VAL A 269 2.07 -3.53 -10.25
N GLY A 270 1.67 -4.80 -10.07
CA GLY A 270 2.24 -5.95 -10.78
C GLY A 270 3.20 -6.82 -9.96
N ALA A 271 3.45 -6.48 -8.69
CA ALA A 271 4.38 -7.20 -7.82
C ALA A 271 4.01 -8.69 -7.64
N MET A 272 2.72 -8.98 -7.43
CA MET A 272 2.23 -10.31 -7.05
C MET A 272 1.17 -10.85 -8.01
N ALA A 273 1.07 -12.18 -8.02
CA ALA A 273 -0.05 -12.94 -8.55
C ALA A 273 -0.75 -13.73 -7.42
N ILE A 274 -2.02 -14.09 -7.62
CA ILE A 274 -2.76 -14.98 -6.73
C ILE A 274 -3.37 -16.15 -7.52
N ASN A 275 -3.28 -17.36 -6.98
CA ASN A 275 -3.96 -18.53 -7.53
C ASN A 275 -5.46 -18.45 -7.22
N THR A 276 -6.27 -18.33 -8.27
CA THR A 276 -7.71 -18.06 -8.15
C THR A 276 -8.50 -19.17 -7.45
N GLY A 277 -7.96 -20.39 -7.31
CA GLY A 277 -8.63 -21.52 -6.65
C GLY A 277 -8.01 -21.96 -5.33
N THR A 278 -6.86 -21.41 -4.92
CA THR A 278 -6.16 -21.83 -3.67
C THR A 278 -5.73 -20.68 -2.77
N GLY A 279 -5.93 -19.42 -3.19
CA GLY A 279 -5.50 -18.23 -2.44
C GLY A 279 -3.98 -18.11 -2.27
N GLU A 280 -3.19 -18.91 -2.99
CA GLU A 280 -1.72 -18.88 -2.96
C GLU A 280 -1.21 -17.59 -3.62
N LEU A 281 -0.48 -16.77 -2.85
CA LEU A 281 0.22 -15.58 -3.34
C LEU A 281 1.63 -15.95 -3.78
N THR A 282 2.03 -15.47 -4.96
CA THR A 282 3.40 -15.60 -5.47
C THR A 282 3.94 -14.26 -5.96
N VAL A 283 5.27 -14.12 -5.95
CA VAL A 283 5.97 -13.06 -6.69
C VAL A 283 5.66 -13.19 -8.18
N LEU A 284 5.45 -12.06 -8.85
CA LEU A 284 5.20 -11.94 -10.29
C LEU A 284 6.25 -11.05 -11.00
N ASP A 285 6.79 -10.05 -10.29
CA ASP A 285 7.96 -9.29 -10.75
C ASP A 285 8.94 -9.06 -9.58
N PRO A 286 10.04 -9.85 -9.50
CA PRO A 286 11.09 -9.67 -8.50
C PRO A 286 11.69 -8.26 -8.43
N ASN A 287 11.74 -7.53 -9.54
CA ASN A 287 12.37 -6.19 -9.59
C ASN A 287 11.53 -5.12 -8.87
N LEU A 288 10.34 -5.49 -8.39
CA LEU A 288 9.49 -4.66 -7.52
C LEU A 288 9.70 -4.96 -6.02
N PHE A 289 10.43 -6.02 -5.68
CA PHE A 289 10.81 -6.42 -4.32
C PHE A 289 12.24 -5.97 -4.04
N ASP A 290 12.39 -4.66 -3.93
CA ASP A 290 13.61 -3.88 -3.74
C ASP A 290 13.37 -2.96 -2.53
N PHE A 291 14.20 -3.05 -1.49
CA PHE A 291 13.97 -2.40 -0.19
C PHE A 291 14.13 -0.88 -0.26
N GLU A 292 15.10 -0.38 -1.03
CA GLU A 292 15.34 1.03 -1.31
C GLU A 292 14.12 1.74 -1.94
N THR A 293 13.37 1.04 -2.80
CA THR A 293 12.22 1.61 -3.52
C THR A 293 10.88 1.23 -2.90
N ASN A 294 10.69 -0.02 -2.48
CA ASN A 294 9.42 -0.61 -2.06
C ASN A 294 9.56 -1.47 -0.78
N PRO A 295 9.99 -0.92 0.37
CA PRO A 295 10.29 -1.70 1.59
C PRO A 295 9.07 -2.42 2.20
N VAL A 296 7.86 -2.02 1.79
CA VAL A 296 6.60 -2.73 2.07
C VAL A 296 5.77 -2.77 0.80
N ILE A 297 5.29 -3.96 0.45
CA ILE A 297 4.44 -4.25 -0.70
C ILE A 297 3.05 -4.66 -0.19
N THR A 298 1.98 -4.16 -0.81
CA THR A 298 0.61 -4.46 -0.39
C THR A 298 -0.30 -4.89 -1.53
N ALA A 299 -1.35 -5.66 -1.23
CA ALA A 299 -2.44 -5.94 -2.14
C ALA A 299 -3.80 -5.97 -1.43
N ASP A 300 -4.82 -5.45 -2.09
CA ASP A 300 -6.21 -5.65 -1.75
C ASP A 300 -6.67 -6.95 -2.42
N ILE A 301 -7.11 -7.92 -1.62
CA ILE A 301 -7.57 -9.23 -2.06
C ILE A 301 -9.09 -9.28 -1.93
N SER A 302 -9.79 -9.71 -2.98
CA SER A 302 -11.21 -10.05 -2.96
C SER A 302 -11.39 -11.56 -3.04
N VAL A 303 -12.27 -12.09 -2.19
CA VAL A 303 -12.70 -13.49 -2.18
C VAL A 303 -14.22 -13.55 -2.34
N THR A 304 -14.70 -14.52 -3.12
CA THR A 304 -16.13 -14.72 -3.41
C THR A 304 -16.44 -16.20 -3.56
N ASP A 305 -17.63 -16.63 -3.14
CA ASP A 305 -18.20 -17.98 -3.38
C ASP A 305 -19.08 -18.03 -4.64
N GLY A 306 -19.29 -16.89 -5.31
CA GLY A 306 -20.21 -16.70 -6.43
C GLY A 306 -21.55 -16.03 -6.05
N THR A 307 -21.82 -15.86 -4.77
CA THR A 307 -22.98 -15.15 -4.21
C THR A 307 -22.55 -13.85 -3.54
N GLU A 308 -21.64 -13.93 -2.56
CA GLU A 308 -21.14 -12.80 -1.80
C GLU A 308 -19.66 -12.50 -2.10
N SER A 309 -19.18 -11.33 -1.69
CA SER A 309 -17.75 -11.03 -1.76
C SER A 309 -17.24 -10.13 -0.63
N ILE A 310 -16.18 -10.60 0.02
CA ILE A 310 -15.46 -9.90 1.08
C ILE A 310 -14.04 -9.55 0.61
N SER A 311 -13.34 -8.69 1.35
CA SER A 311 -11.96 -8.29 1.02
C SER A 311 -11.07 -8.20 2.26
N ALA A 312 -9.77 -8.40 2.06
CA ALA A 312 -8.71 -8.29 3.08
C ALA A 312 -7.42 -7.76 2.45
N THR A 313 -6.48 -7.29 3.27
CA THR A 313 -5.19 -6.78 2.81
C THR A 313 -4.09 -7.81 3.00
N ALA A 314 -3.28 -8.02 1.97
CA ALA A 314 -1.99 -8.69 2.04
C ALA A 314 -0.87 -7.64 2.21
N THR A 315 0.02 -7.85 3.18
CA THR A 315 1.18 -6.99 3.47
C THR A 315 2.46 -7.81 3.50
N ILE A 316 3.38 -7.53 2.59
CA ILE A 316 4.70 -8.15 2.52
C ILE A 316 5.71 -7.08 2.97
N ASN A 317 6.43 -7.37 4.04
CA ASN A 317 7.53 -6.52 4.52
C ASN A 317 8.84 -7.10 3.96
N LEU A 318 9.73 -6.24 3.46
CA LEU A 318 11.04 -6.67 2.99
C LEU A 318 12.10 -6.55 4.11
N ASN A 319 13.04 -7.49 4.15
CA ASN A 319 14.33 -7.30 4.81
C ASN A 319 15.31 -6.66 3.81
N ASP A 320 16.12 -5.73 4.31
CA ASP A 320 17.32 -5.12 3.70
C ASP A 320 18.45 -6.17 3.56
N VAL A 321 19.03 -6.35 2.36
CA VAL A 321 20.02 -7.41 2.05
C VAL A 321 21.28 -6.93 1.32
N ASP A 322 21.84 -5.78 1.72
CA ASP A 322 23.27 -5.45 1.67
C ASP A 322 24.00 -5.82 0.33
N GLU A 323 23.53 -5.27 -0.80
CA GLU A 323 24.08 -5.54 -2.15
C GLU A 323 25.48 -4.95 -2.38
N VAL A 324 26.17 -5.49 -3.39
CA VAL A 324 27.38 -4.91 -3.98
C VAL A 324 27.19 -4.74 -5.49
N SER A 325 27.27 -3.51 -5.97
CA SER A 325 27.34 -3.21 -7.41
C SER A 325 28.65 -2.52 -7.76
N ALA A 326 29.17 -2.77 -8.96
CA ALA A 326 30.36 -2.11 -9.49
C ALA A 326 30.19 -1.92 -11.00
N THR A 327 30.65 -0.77 -11.53
CA THR A 327 30.50 -0.44 -12.96
C THR A 327 31.86 -0.24 -13.63
N ASN A 328 31.92 -0.62 -14.91
CA ASN A 328 33.13 -0.42 -15.70
C ASN A 328 33.44 1.08 -15.81
N THR A 329 34.66 1.45 -15.46
CA THR A 329 35.10 2.85 -15.38
C THR A 329 36.15 3.10 -16.46
N ASN A 330 35.99 4.18 -17.23
CA ASN A 330 37.02 4.65 -18.17
C ASN A 330 37.82 5.77 -17.48
N LEU A 331 39.14 5.66 -17.52
CA LEU A 331 40.10 6.59 -16.93
C LEU A 331 41.13 7.02 -17.99
N THR A 332 41.75 8.17 -17.76
CA THR A 332 42.81 8.72 -18.60
C THR A 332 43.93 9.26 -17.70
N ILE A 333 45.17 9.00 -18.06
CA ILE A 333 46.35 9.62 -17.45
C ILE A 333 47.34 9.96 -18.57
N ASP A 334 48.13 10.99 -18.39
CA ASP A 334 49.25 11.28 -19.29
C ASP A 334 50.30 10.18 -19.14
N GLU A 335 51.07 9.90 -20.20
CA GLU A 335 52.18 8.96 -20.12
C GLU A 335 53.39 9.51 -19.33
N ASN A 336 54.37 8.66 -19.04
CA ASN A 336 55.46 8.93 -18.10
C ASN A 336 55.01 9.46 -16.69
N PRO A 337 53.91 8.96 -16.07
CA PRO A 337 53.51 9.34 -14.72
C PRO A 337 54.48 8.77 -13.66
N SER A 338 54.50 9.32 -12.46
CA SER A 338 55.34 8.82 -11.36
C SER A 338 54.70 7.64 -10.63
N ASN A 339 55.54 6.73 -10.12
CA ASN A 339 55.10 5.66 -9.21
C ASN A 339 54.31 6.20 -8.00
N GLY A 340 53.05 5.78 -7.89
CA GLY A 340 52.10 6.23 -6.86
C GLY A 340 51.11 7.30 -7.32
N ASP A 341 51.22 7.86 -8.52
CA ASP A 341 50.26 8.82 -9.06
C ASP A 341 48.86 8.19 -9.22
N VAL A 342 47.82 8.98 -8.93
CA VAL A 342 46.43 8.53 -8.89
C VAL A 342 45.79 8.66 -10.28
N ILE A 343 45.31 7.53 -10.81
CA ILE A 343 44.69 7.42 -12.13
C ILE A 343 43.16 7.64 -12.03
N GLY A 344 42.55 7.27 -10.90
CA GLY A 344 41.12 7.47 -10.64
C GLY A 344 40.57 6.50 -9.60
N VAL A 345 39.24 6.32 -9.58
CA VAL A 345 38.54 5.47 -8.61
C VAL A 345 37.51 4.60 -9.33
N LEU A 346 37.50 3.29 -9.06
CA LEU A 346 36.48 2.38 -9.57
C LEU A 346 35.10 2.71 -8.96
N GLN A 347 34.11 2.92 -9.82
CA GLN A 347 32.74 3.22 -9.38
C GLN A 347 32.04 1.96 -8.84
N ALA A 348 31.66 1.97 -7.57
CA ALA A 348 30.95 0.88 -6.89
C ALA A 348 30.08 1.38 -5.72
N SER A 349 29.05 0.62 -5.39
CA SER A 349 28.08 0.89 -4.32
C SER A 349 27.84 -0.36 -3.46
N GLY A 350 27.54 -0.16 -2.18
CA GLY A 350 27.32 -1.21 -1.18
C GLY A 350 27.99 -0.85 0.16
N SER A 351 27.72 -1.60 1.23
CA SER A 351 28.35 -1.39 2.54
C SER A 351 29.74 -2.05 2.62
N ASN A 352 30.61 -1.54 3.51
CA ASN A 352 31.88 -2.20 3.91
C ASN A 352 32.79 -2.72 2.76
N LEU A 353 32.79 -2.03 1.61
CA LEU A 353 33.44 -2.52 0.39
C LEU A 353 34.96 -2.69 0.53
N THR A 354 35.44 -3.80 -0.01
CA THR A 354 36.86 -4.11 -0.19
C THR A 354 37.17 -4.35 -1.67
N TYR A 355 38.30 -3.83 -2.13
CA TYR A 355 38.71 -3.82 -3.54
C TYR A 355 39.99 -4.63 -3.74
N THR A 356 40.11 -5.39 -4.83
CA THR A 356 41.32 -6.15 -5.17
C THR A 356 41.44 -6.36 -6.68
N ILE A 357 42.59 -6.00 -7.27
CA ILE A 357 42.91 -6.32 -8.67
C ILE A 357 43.06 -7.84 -8.82
N THR A 358 42.25 -8.45 -9.69
CA THR A 358 42.28 -9.89 -10.01
C THR A 358 42.98 -10.19 -11.33
N PHE A 359 43.00 -9.23 -12.25
CA PHE A 359 43.76 -9.27 -13.49
C PHE A 359 44.19 -7.86 -13.89
N GLN A 360 45.36 -7.73 -14.52
CA GLN A 360 45.80 -6.47 -15.12
C GLN A 360 46.69 -6.69 -16.34
N ASN A 361 46.58 -5.78 -17.32
CA ASN A 361 47.40 -5.72 -18.52
C ASN A 361 47.79 -4.25 -18.82
N PRO A 362 49.08 -3.89 -18.84
CA PRO A 362 50.25 -4.71 -18.52
C PRO A 362 50.23 -5.31 -17.11
N ALA A 363 50.92 -6.44 -16.94
CA ALA A 363 50.95 -7.15 -15.66
C ALA A 363 51.89 -6.47 -14.67
N GLY A 364 51.33 -5.78 -13.67
CA GLY A 364 52.07 -5.08 -12.62
C GLY A 364 51.97 -3.55 -12.69
N ALA A 365 51.25 -2.99 -13.66
CA ALA A 365 51.11 -1.55 -13.85
C ALA A 365 50.35 -0.83 -12.73
N PHE A 366 49.41 -1.50 -12.05
CA PHE A 366 48.46 -0.86 -11.13
C PHE A 366 48.53 -1.38 -9.68
N ASN A 367 48.42 -0.43 -8.76
CA ASN A 367 48.03 -0.61 -7.37
C ASN A 367 46.55 -0.26 -7.20
N ILE A 368 45.90 -0.83 -6.17
CA ILE A 368 44.56 -0.38 -5.75
C ILE A 368 44.49 -0.22 -4.23
N ASN A 369 43.86 0.86 -3.78
CA ASN A 369 43.55 1.06 -2.37
C ASN A 369 42.37 0.16 -1.96
N GLN A 370 42.66 -0.83 -1.11
CA GLN A 370 41.70 -1.86 -0.70
C GLN A 370 40.39 -1.31 -0.10
N ASN A 371 40.37 -0.08 0.44
CA ASN A 371 39.21 0.48 1.14
C ASN A 371 38.49 1.62 0.37
N THR A 372 39.07 2.12 -0.74
CA THR A 372 38.50 3.27 -1.48
C THR A 372 38.31 3.01 -2.98
N GLY A 373 38.87 1.93 -3.54
CA GLY A 373 38.81 1.65 -4.97
C GLY A 373 39.68 2.58 -5.83
N GLU A 374 40.52 3.41 -5.20
CA GLU A 374 41.49 4.30 -5.85
C GLU A 374 42.59 3.48 -6.54
N LEU A 375 42.76 3.71 -7.84
CA LEU A 375 43.73 3.06 -8.71
C LEU A 375 44.93 3.99 -8.93
N SER A 376 46.14 3.48 -8.76
CA SER A 376 47.38 4.26 -8.88
C SER A 376 48.50 3.50 -9.60
N VAL A 377 49.48 4.24 -10.11
CA VAL A 377 50.67 3.70 -10.79
C VAL A 377 51.49 2.83 -9.83
N ALA A 378 51.85 1.63 -10.27
CA ALA A 378 52.70 0.69 -9.52
C ALA A 378 54.07 0.42 -10.17
N ASP A 379 54.15 0.59 -11.50
CA ASP A 379 55.40 0.56 -12.26
C ASP A 379 55.28 1.58 -13.40
N GLU A 380 55.84 2.77 -13.19
CA GLU A 380 55.92 3.86 -14.17
C GLU A 380 56.49 3.43 -15.53
N THR A 381 57.36 2.41 -15.57
CA THR A 381 58.02 1.95 -16.82
C THR A 381 57.08 1.17 -17.76
N LEU A 382 55.81 1.01 -17.37
CA LEU A 382 54.75 0.38 -18.19
C LEU A 382 53.79 1.42 -18.81
N PHE A 383 53.92 2.71 -18.47
CA PHE A 383 53.07 3.81 -18.92
C PHE A 383 53.75 4.62 -20.03
N ASP A 384 53.88 3.97 -21.18
CA ASP A 384 54.54 4.40 -22.43
C ASP A 384 53.50 4.22 -23.55
N PHE A 385 53.16 5.29 -24.27
CA PHE A 385 52.06 5.31 -25.25
C PHE A 385 52.38 4.45 -26.48
N GLU A 386 53.62 4.47 -26.96
CA GLU A 386 54.12 3.66 -28.07
C GLU A 386 53.94 2.14 -27.86
N THR A 387 54.07 1.67 -26.61
CA THR A 387 53.96 0.26 -26.24
C THR A 387 52.58 -0.11 -25.68
N ASN A 388 52.01 0.72 -24.80
CA ASN A 388 50.84 0.39 -23.97
C ASN A 388 49.75 1.49 -23.98
N PRO A 389 49.28 2.00 -25.13
CA PRO A 389 48.39 3.17 -25.19
C PRO A 389 47.00 2.92 -24.57
N ASN A 390 46.64 1.65 -24.37
CA ASN A 390 45.39 1.22 -23.74
C ASN A 390 45.69 0.06 -22.77
N MET A 391 45.32 0.26 -21.51
CA MET A 391 45.62 -0.63 -20.39
C MET A 391 44.32 -1.02 -19.66
N LEU A 392 44.36 -2.10 -18.88
CA LEU A 392 43.18 -2.68 -18.24
C LEU A 392 43.50 -3.22 -16.85
N ALA A 393 42.66 -2.92 -15.85
CA ALA A 393 42.58 -3.65 -14.59
C ALA A 393 41.17 -4.22 -14.38
N THR A 394 41.07 -5.53 -14.12
CA THR A 394 39.84 -6.16 -13.61
C THR A 394 39.94 -6.22 -12.09
N ILE A 395 38.91 -5.71 -11.42
CA ILE A 395 38.88 -5.51 -9.98
C ILE A 395 37.67 -6.26 -9.40
N SER A 396 37.93 -7.08 -8.39
CA SER A 396 36.93 -7.67 -7.52
C SER A 396 36.50 -6.66 -6.45
N VAL A 397 35.20 -6.56 -6.20
CA VAL A 397 34.61 -5.72 -5.16
C VAL A 397 33.71 -6.59 -4.26
N SER A 398 33.88 -6.51 -2.94
CA SER A 398 33.15 -7.35 -1.98
C SER A 398 32.95 -6.67 -0.62
N ASN A 399 31.75 -6.83 -0.05
CA ASN A 399 31.41 -6.49 1.34
C ASN A 399 31.65 -7.65 2.33
N GLY A 400 32.16 -8.79 1.86
CA GLY A 400 32.39 -10.01 2.64
C GLY A 400 31.27 -11.06 2.58
N THR A 401 30.08 -10.71 2.07
CA THR A 401 28.98 -11.66 1.82
C THR A 401 28.75 -11.86 0.32
N GLN A 402 28.70 -10.77 -0.44
CA GLN A 402 28.58 -10.74 -1.89
C GLN A 402 29.94 -10.42 -2.55
N THR A 403 30.10 -10.71 -3.84
CA THR A 403 31.30 -10.33 -4.62
C THR A 403 30.92 -10.13 -6.08
N VAL A 404 31.33 -8.99 -6.65
CA VAL A 404 31.20 -8.68 -8.09
C VAL A 404 32.56 -8.34 -8.69
N SER A 405 32.62 -8.12 -10.00
CA SER A 405 33.83 -7.67 -10.68
C SER A 405 33.52 -6.64 -11.77
N ALA A 406 34.37 -5.63 -11.88
CA ALA A 406 34.28 -4.58 -12.89
C ALA A 406 35.68 -4.23 -13.43
N ASN A 407 35.72 -3.60 -14.59
CA ASN A 407 36.95 -3.22 -15.28
C ASN A 407 37.20 -1.71 -15.18
N ALA A 408 38.43 -1.33 -14.82
CA ALA A 408 38.98 -0.01 -15.09
C ALA A 408 39.75 -0.08 -16.41
N PHE A 409 39.27 0.63 -17.43
CA PHE A 409 40.00 0.85 -18.69
C PHE A 409 40.79 2.14 -18.55
N VAL A 410 42.10 2.09 -18.78
CA VAL A 410 42.99 3.27 -18.68
C VAL A 410 43.55 3.52 -20.08
N ALA A 411 43.21 4.67 -20.68
CA ALA A 411 43.88 5.15 -21.87
C ALA A 411 45.02 6.10 -21.47
N LEU A 412 46.15 6.03 -22.19
CA LEU A 412 47.23 7.00 -22.04
C LEU A 412 46.98 8.18 -22.99
N ASN A 413 47.27 9.39 -22.52
CA ASN A 413 47.40 10.55 -23.40
C ASN A 413 48.85 10.59 -23.92
N ASP A 414 48.97 10.55 -25.24
CA ASP A 414 50.18 10.84 -26.00
C ASP A 414 50.76 12.21 -25.56
N LEU A 415 52.02 12.22 -25.11
CA LEU A 415 52.82 13.42 -24.89
C LEU A 415 54.02 13.43 -25.83
N ASN A 416 54.17 14.51 -26.61
CA ASN A 416 55.35 14.74 -27.46
C ASN A 416 56.67 14.51 -26.71
N GLU A 417 57.54 13.66 -27.27
CA GLU A 417 58.84 13.28 -26.68
C GLU A 417 60.05 13.68 -27.54
N ILE A 418 61.22 13.87 -26.90
CA ILE A 418 62.49 14.05 -27.63
C ILE A 418 62.91 12.71 -28.27
N GLY A 419 62.99 12.68 -29.60
CA GLY A 419 63.24 11.48 -30.38
C GLY A 419 62.01 10.97 -31.14
N GLU A 420 60.82 11.50 -30.89
CA GLU A 420 59.60 11.08 -31.58
C GLU A 420 59.59 11.52 -33.06
N PHE A 421 59.03 10.70 -33.97
CA PHE A 421 58.84 11.07 -35.39
C PHE A 421 57.45 11.66 -35.65
N LYS A 422 57.28 12.91 -35.23
CA LYS A 422 56.02 13.66 -35.33
C LYS A 422 56.23 14.98 -36.03
N TYR A 423 55.12 15.56 -36.48
CA TYR A 423 55.12 16.79 -37.28
C TYR A 423 56.10 16.70 -38.47
N GLY A 424 56.28 15.54 -39.11
CA GLY A 424 57.14 15.38 -40.30
C GLY A 424 58.65 15.52 -40.07
N GLY A 425 59.14 15.51 -38.83
CA GLY A 425 60.57 15.48 -38.49
C GLY A 425 60.80 14.69 -37.20
N ILE A 426 61.99 14.77 -36.63
CA ILE A 426 62.27 14.20 -35.30
C ILE A 426 62.27 15.33 -34.28
N ILE A 427 61.46 15.24 -33.23
CA ILE A 427 61.45 16.21 -32.13
C ILE A 427 62.81 16.19 -31.43
N PHE A 428 63.47 17.35 -31.35
CA PHE A 428 64.76 17.49 -30.64
C PHE A 428 64.71 18.48 -29.48
N TRP A 429 63.64 19.26 -29.37
CA TRP A 429 63.38 20.19 -28.29
C TRP A 429 61.87 20.41 -28.15
N ILE A 430 61.42 20.60 -26.90
CA ILE A 430 60.04 20.87 -26.50
C ILE A 430 60.09 22.15 -25.65
N ASP A 431 59.14 23.07 -25.84
CA ASP A 431 59.10 24.30 -25.05
C ASP A 431 58.67 24.01 -23.59
N PRO A 432 59.52 24.25 -22.59
CA PRO A 432 59.15 24.04 -21.18
C PRO A 432 57.99 24.91 -20.70
N ALA A 433 57.58 25.93 -21.46
CA ALA A 433 56.40 26.76 -21.19
C ALA A 433 55.11 26.25 -21.87
N SER A 434 55.17 25.27 -22.77
CA SER A 434 54.01 24.86 -23.59
C SER A 434 53.23 23.65 -23.06
N ASN A 435 53.65 23.01 -21.97
CA ASN A 435 53.05 21.74 -21.50
C ASN A 435 53.02 20.69 -22.64
N ASN A 436 54.18 20.45 -23.25
CA ASN A 436 54.42 19.57 -24.40
C ASN A 436 53.69 19.93 -25.71
N SER A 437 52.87 21.00 -25.77
CA SER A 437 52.14 21.35 -27.00
C SER A 437 52.98 21.98 -28.12
N SER A 438 54.24 22.40 -27.89
CA SER A 438 55.06 23.12 -28.87
C SER A 438 56.54 22.77 -28.74
N GLY A 439 57.29 22.93 -29.82
CA GLY A 439 58.72 22.63 -29.84
C GLY A 439 59.36 22.76 -31.22
N LEU A 440 60.48 22.09 -31.42
CA LEU A 440 61.25 22.07 -32.67
C LEU A 440 61.52 20.63 -33.15
N VAL A 441 61.34 20.41 -34.45
CA VAL A 441 61.68 19.17 -35.17
C VAL A 441 62.83 19.38 -36.15
N VAL A 442 63.68 18.36 -36.32
CA VAL A 442 64.74 18.32 -37.34
C VAL A 442 64.31 17.45 -38.52
N SER A 443 64.69 17.83 -39.74
CA SER A 443 64.46 17.03 -40.95
C SER A 443 65.13 15.66 -40.89
N LEU A 444 64.68 14.67 -41.68
CA LEU A 444 65.30 13.33 -41.67
C LEU A 444 66.61 13.26 -42.45
N ASN A 445 66.76 14.11 -43.47
CA ASN A 445 67.86 14.02 -44.44
C ASN A 445 68.77 15.25 -44.37
N VAL A 446 69.99 15.17 -44.91
CA VAL A 446 70.87 16.34 -45.08
C VAL A 446 70.53 17.02 -46.41
N GLN A 447 69.93 18.21 -46.35
CA GLN A 447 69.45 18.91 -47.55
C GLN A 447 70.59 19.32 -48.50
N ALA A 448 71.77 19.66 -47.96
CA ALA A 448 72.97 19.92 -48.76
C ALA A 448 74.27 19.74 -47.96
N THR A 449 75.38 19.57 -48.67
CA THR A 449 76.75 19.61 -48.12
C THR A 449 77.64 20.45 -49.03
N ASN A 450 78.63 21.13 -48.45
CA ASN A 450 79.59 21.99 -49.16
C ASN A 450 78.89 23.20 -49.81
N VAL A 451 78.15 23.97 -49.00
CA VAL A 451 77.42 25.17 -49.45
C VAL A 451 77.76 26.37 -48.57
N PRO A 452 77.80 27.60 -49.12
CA PRO A 452 78.08 28.81 -48.34
C PRO A 452 76.92 29.16 -47.42
N TRP A 453 77.23 29.83 -46.30
CA TRP A 453 76.21 30.40 -45.40
C TRP A 453 75.39 31.49 -46.10
N GLY A 454 76.07 32.26 -46.95
CA GLY A 454 75.56 33.43 -47.66
C GLY A 454 76.71 34.19 -48.31
N CYS A 455 76.53 35.49 -48.51
CA CYS A 455 77.54 36.34 -49.13
C CYS A 455 78.66 36.77 -48.16
N LEU A 456 79.90 36.78 -48.64
CA LEU A 456 81.02 37.41 -47.93
C LEU A 456 80.98 38.94 -48.11
N GLY A 457 81.23 39.69 -47.04
CA GLY A 457 81.42 41.15 -47.06
C GLY A 457 80.15 41.99 -46.87
N ILE A 458 79.01 41.37 -46.55
CA ILE A 458 77.74 42.05 -46.25
C ILE A 458 77.19 41.51 -44.92
N ALA A 459 76.60 42.39 -44.11
CA ALA A 459 75.81 42.01 -42.94
C ALA A 459 74.33 41.95 -43.33
N THR A 460 73.68 40.84 -43.03
CA THR A 460 72.24 40.61 -43.18
C THR A 460 71.46 41.17 -41.98
N GLY A 461 72.07 41.16 -40.79
CA GLY A 461 71.40 41.47 -39.52
C GLY A 461 70.77 40.25 -38.82
N ALA A 462 70.99 39.03 -39.33
CA ALA A 462 70.48 37.77 -38.77
C ALA A 462 71.25 37.34 -37.50
N THR A 463 71.30 38.19 -36.48
CA THR A 463 72.18 38.02 -35.29
C THR A 463 71.49 37.35 -34.09
N GLY A 464 70.34 36.69 -34.28
CA GLY A 464 69.67 35.96 -33.20
C GLY A 464 70.41 34.67 -32.85
N THR A 465 70.72 34.42 -31.58
CA THR A 465 71.26 33.13 -31.13
C THR A 465 70.15 32.20 -30.61
N ALA A 466 69.20 32.76 -29.84
CA ALA A 466 68.28 32.02 -28.98
C ALA A 466 67.36 31.04 -29.71
N ILE A 467 66.86 30.06 -28.96
CA ILE A 467 65.78 29.16 -29.39
C ILE A 467 64.54 29.98 -29.74
N GLY A 468 63.95 29.70 -30.91
CA GLY A 468 62.87 30.46 -31.54
C GLY A 468 63.33 31.55 -32.51
N THR A 469 64.64 31.77 -32.72
CA THR A 469 65.14 32.83 -33.62
C THR A 469 65.56 32.35 -35.01
N GLY A 470 65.68 31.03 -35.25
CA GLY A 470 66.16 30.51 -36.53
C GLY A 470 65.30 30.89 -37.74
N GLN A 471 63.97 30.88 -37.61
CA GLN A 471 63.07 31.34 -38.67
C GLN A 471 63.31 32.81 -38.99
N THR A 472 63.31 33.69 -37.98
CA THR A 472 63.51 35.14 -38.18
C THR A 472 64.88 35.45 -38.78
N ASN A 473 65.94 34.75 -38.36
CA ASN A 473 67.24 34.85 -39.00
C ASN A 473 67.21 34.41 -40.47
N THR A 474 66.56 33.27 -40.75
CA THR A 474 66.40 32.73 -42.11
C THR A 474 65.65 33.72 -43.01
N ASP A 475 64.53 34.29 -42.53
CA ASP A 475 63.76 35.32 -43.23
C ASP A 475 64.60 36.56 -43.54
N ILE A 476 65.46 37.00 -42.60
CA ILE A 476 66.38 38.13 -42.78
C ILE A 476 67.44 37.82 -43.85
N ILE A 477 68.00 36.60 -43.88
CA ILE A 477 68.94 36.17 -44.92
C ILE A 477 68.23 36.08 -46.28
N MET A 478 67.00 35.54 -46.32
CA MET A 478 66.19 35.44 -47.54
C MET A 478 65.74 36.80 -48.09
N ALA A 479 65.51 37.80 -47.22
CA ALA A 479 65.22 39.17 -47.61
C ALA A 479 66.47 39.98 -48.03
N SER A 480 67.68 39.45 -47.79
CA SER A 480 68.94 40.09 -48.17
C SER A 480 69.32 39.85 -49.64
N SER A 481 70.32 40.56 -50.14
CA SER A 481 70.89 40.31 -51.48
C SER A 481 71.74 39.01 -51.58
N CYS A 482 71.60 38.10 -50.61
CA CYS A 482 72.54 37.00 -50.38
C CYS A 482 71.89 35.62 -50.23
N ALA A 483 70.58 35.52 -50.49
CA ALA A 483 69.84 34.27 -50.47
C ALA A 483 70.36 33.24 -51.50
N SER A 484 70.66 33.67 -52.73
CA SER A 484 70.86 32.72 -53.84
C SER A 484 72.10 31.83 -53.66
N GLY A 485 71.86 30.51 -53.61
CA GLY A 485 72.87 29.48 -53.37
C GLY A 485 73.25 29.29 -51.89
N SER A 486 72.57 29.96 -50.96
CA SER A 486 72.90 29.93 -49.53
C SER A 486 72.30 28.74 -48.77
N ALA A 487 72.89 28.44 -47.62
CA ALA A 487 72.33 27.53 -46.62
C ALA A 487 70.88 27.88 -46.22
N ALA A 488 70.55 29.17 -46.13
CA ALA A 488 69.22 29.64 -45.78
C ALA A 488 68.20 29.40 -46.92
N GLU A 489 68.58 29.60 -48.18
CA GLU A 489 67.71 29.32 -49.35
C GLU A 489 67.45 27.81 -49.50
N ILE A 490 68.42 26.97 -49.16
CA ILE A 490 68.26 25.50 -49.20
C ILE A 490 67.29 25.02 -48.12
N ALA A 491 67.34 25.61 -46.91
CA ALA A 491 66.37 25.29 -45.86
C ALA A 491 64.97 25.87 -46.16
N SER A 492 64.90 27.15 -46.54
CA SER A 492 63.64 27.88 -46.80
C SER A 492 62.87 27.43 -48.04
N ASN A 493 63.47 26.63 -48.94
CA ASN A 493 62.77 26.00 -50.07
C ASN A 493 62.52 24.50 -49.85
N LEU A 494 62.81 23.96 -48.67
CA LEU A 494 62.56 22.55 -48.38
C LEU A 494 61.05 22.29 -48.28
N ASN A 495 60.56 21.32 -49.07
CA ASN A 495 59.26 20.71 -48.87
C ASN A 495 59.49 19.23 -48.54
N GLU A 496 59.46 18.88 -47.25
CA GLU A 496 59.74 17.54 -46.73
C GLU A 496 58.57 17.09 -45.84
N ASN A 497 58.15 15.84 -46.01
CA ASN A 497 57.06 15.19 -45.26
C ASN A 497 55.70 15.94 -45.21
N GLY A 498 55.43 16.80 -46.20
CA GLY A 498 54.17 17.54 -46.34
C GLY A 498 54.21 18.98 -45.80
N PHE A 499 55.38 19.46 -45.38
CA PHE A 499 55.58 20.75 -44.74
C PHE A 499 56.60 21.61 -45.51
N ASP A 500 56.33 22.91 -45.65
CA ASP A 500 57.15 23.91 -46.37
C ASP A 500 57.60 25.11 -45.51
N ASP A 501 57.39 25.03 -44.20
CA ASP A 501 57.75 25.97 -43.14
C ASP A 501 59.12 25.66 -42.51
N TRP A 502 60.07 25.14 -43.30
CA TRP A 502 61.41 24.75 -42.85
C TRP A 502 62.42 25.91 -42.88
N PHE A 503 63.31 25.95 -41.89
CA PHE A 503 64.31 27.02 -41.73
C PHE A 503 65.69 26.53 -41.25
N LEU A 504 66.68 27.42 -41.31
CA LEU A 504 68.06 27.15 -40.88
C LEU A 504 68.18 27.46 -39.37
N PRO A 505 68.56 26.50 -38.51
CA PRO A 505 68.54 26.66 -37.05
C PRO A 505 69.46 27.81 -36.60
N SER A 506 69.07 28.59 -35.60
CA SER A 506 69.98 29.52 -34.92
C SER A 506 71.06 28.78 -34.13
N ALA A 507 72.05 29.53 -33.63
CA ALA A 507 73.16 29.00 -32.85
C ALA A 507 72.70 28.11 -31.66
N ASP A 508 71.73 28.58 -30.87
CA ASP A 508 71.29 27.88 -29.67
C ASP A 508 70.34 26.72 -30.00
N GLU A 509 69.57 26.81 -31.10
CA GLU A 509 68.74 25.70 -31.62
C GLU A 509 69.60 24.54 -32.13
N LEU A 510 70.68 24.86 -32.85
CA LEU A 510 71.63 23.87 -33.34
C LEU A 510 72.43 23.24 -32.18
N ASN A 511 72.76 24.03 -31.14
CA ASN A 511 73.34 23.49 -29.90
C ASN A 511 72.41 22.51 -29.18
N GLU A 512 71.11 22.80 -29.12
CA GLU A 512 70.12 21.92 -28.49
C GLU A 512 69.97 20.59 -29.26
N LEU A 513 69.91 20.66 -30.60
CA LEU A 513 69.96 19.47 -31.47
C LEU A 513 71.23 18.62 -31.22
N TYR A 514 72.40 19.25 -31.04
CA TYR A 514 73.62 18.54 -30.68
C TYR A 514 73.65 18.03 -29.23
N SER A 515 72.90 18.62 -28.32
CA SER A 515 72.77 18.16 -26.93
C SER A 515 71.95 16.87 -26.85
N ASN A 516 70.87 16.79 -27.65
CA ASN A 516 69.98 15.62 -27.73
C ASN A 516 70.40 14.60 -28.83
N VAL A 517 71.57 14.77 -29.45
CA VAL A 517 72.05 14.02 -30.62
C VAL A 517 72.06 12.49 -30.47
N SER A 518 72.23 11.97 -29.25
CA SER A 518 72.23 10.50 -29.03
C SER A 518 70.84 9.88 -29.13
N ILE A 519 69.78 10.64 -28.84
CA ILE A 519 68.40 10.17 -28.92
C ILE A 519 67.88 10.47 -30.33
N VAL A 520 67.97 11.74 -30.72
CA VAL A 520 67.51 12.26 -32.02
C VAL A 520 68.25 11.58 -33.18
N GLY A 521 69.56 11.40 -33.09
CA GLY A 521 70.37 10.72 -34.11
C GLY A 521 70.00 9.24 -34.29
N ASN A 522 69.71 8.52 -33.20
CA ASN A 522 69.20 7.15 -33.28
C ASN A 522 67.84 7.14 -33.99
N ALA A 523 66.90 8.00 -33.55
CA ALA A 523 65.55 8.06 -34.09
C ALA A 523 65.51 8.46 -35.58
N ILE A 524 66.36 9.39 -36.01
CA ILE A 524 66.58 9.71 -37.44
C ILE A 524 66.94 8.44 -38.22
N THR A 525 67.93 7.66 -37.73
CA THR A 525 68.37 6.45 -38.45
C THR A 525 67.35 5.31 -38.43
N SER A 526 66.57 5.18 -37.36
CA SER A 526 65.43 4.25 -37.28
C SER A 526 64.34 4.60 -38.30
N ASN A 527 64.13 5.89 -38.56
CA ASN A 527 63.24 6.41 -39.61
C ASN A 527 63.92 6.52 -41.00
N GLY A 528 65.10 5.91 -41.17
CA GLY A 528 65.79 5.79 -42.46
C GLY A 528 66.52 7.04 -42.96
N GLY A 529 66.67 8.07 -42.11
CA GLY A 529 67.33 9.33 -42.44
C GLY A 529 68.86 9.34 -42.29
N ASP A 530 69.47 10.45 -42.71
CA ASP A 530 70.92 10.67 -42.65
C ASP A 530 71.42 10.91 -41.22
N VAL A 531 72.49 10.22 -40.84
CA VAL A 531 73.23 10.43 -39.57
C VAL A 531 73.58 11.91 -39.38
N ILE A 532 73.31 12.47 -38.19
CA ILE A 532 73.69 13.84 -37.81
C ILE A 532 75.20 14.02 -38.01
N SER A 533 75.57 14.94 -38.91
CA SER A 533 76.96 15.23 -39.23
C SER A 533 77.63 16.07 -38.14
N ASN A 534 78.96 16.10 -38.14
CA ASN A 534 79.75 16.89 -37.20
C ASN A 534 79.77 18.41 -37.46
N SER A 535 79.18 18.89 -38.58
CA SER A 535 79.40 20.27 -39.03
C SER A 535 78.22 20.83 -39.85
N TYR A 536 77.29 21.52 -39.18
CA TYR A 536 76.19 22.24 -39.84
C TYR A 536 76.28 23.75 -39.64
N TRP A 537 75.80 24.51 -40.63
CA TRP A 537 75.57 25.95 -40.50
C TRP A 537 74.43 26.24 -39.52
N SER A 538 74.60 27.30 -38.71
CA SER A 538 73.46 27.99 -38.10
C SER A 538 73.06 29.21 -38.94
N SER A 539 71.88 29.78 -38.72
CA SER A 539 71.43 31.04 -39.32
C SER A 539 71.98 32.29 -38.61
N THR A 540 72.83 32.13 -37.58
CA THR A 540 73.35 33.26 -36.79
C THR A 540 74.58 33.91 -37.44
N GLU A 541 74.44 35.18 -37.82
CA GLU A 541 75.50 36.06 -38.30
C GLU A 541 76.40 36.57 -37.15
N VAL A 542 77.71 36.66 -37.39
CA VAL A 542 78.67 37.29 -36.45
C VAL A 542 79.02 38.70 -36.90
N ASP A 543 79.51 38.85 -38.14
CA ASP A 543 79.82 40.15 -38.75
C ASP A 543 79.67 40.10 -40.28
N ILE A 544 80.29 41.01 -41.02
CA ILE A 544 80.24 41.03 -42.50
C ILE A 544 80.94 39.82 -43.16
N ASN A 545 81.88 39.17 -42.47
CA ASN A 545 82.69 38.06 -42.98
C ASN A 545 82.24 36.71 -42.41
N ASP A 546 81.98 36.66 -41.10
CA ASP A 546 81.82 35.40 -40.35
C ASP A 546 80.36 35.11 -39.97
N ALA A 547 80.05 33.82 -39.87
CA ALA A 547 78.82 33.29 -39.29
C ALA A 547 79.12 32.13 -38.32
N ILE A 548 78.14 31.75 -37.49
CA ILE A 548 78.28 30.66 -36.53
C ILE A 548 77.95 29.32 -37.19
N TRP A 549 78.81 28.33 -36.96
CA TRP A 549 78.53 26.92 -37.20
C TRP A 549 78.78 26.12 -35.91
N TRP A 550 78.20 24.93 -35.82
CA TRP A 550 78.31 24.10 -34.62
C TRP A 550 78.92 22.74 -34.91
N ASN A 551 79.76 22.29 -33.97
CA ASN A 551 80.20 20.91 -33.83
C ASN A 551 79.61 20.32 -32.55
N ILE A 552 79.48 18.99 -32.49
CA ILE A 552 78.98 18.19 -31.35
C ILE A 552 79.64 18.49 -29.98
N ASN A 553 80.69 19.32 -29.91
CA ASN A 553 81.35 19.74 -28.67
C ASN A 553 81.29 21.25 -28.37
N GLN A 554 81.07 22.12 -29.37
CA GLN A 554 81.11 23.59 -29.25
C GLN A 554 80.81 24.30 -30.59
N GLY A 555 80.31 25.53 -30.52
CA GLY A 555 80.17 26.46 -31.65
C GLY A 555 81.45 27.20 -32.01
N PHE A 556 81.58 27.60 -33.27
CA PHE A 556 82.71 28.34 -33.81
C PHE A 556 82.29 29.39 -34.86
N ASN A 557 83.08 30.45 -34.99
CA ASN A 557 82.96 31.42 -36.08
C ASN A 557 83.76 30.93 -37.30
N ILE A 558 83.23 31.11 -38.52
CA ILE A 558 83.94 30.81 -39.77
C ILE A 558 83.45 31.72 -40.92
N PRO A 559 84.28 32.02 -41.94
CA PRO A 559 83.85 32.84 -43.08
C PRO A 559 82.64 32.27 -43.83
N LYS A 560 81.72 33.14 -44.23
CA LYS A 560 80.44 32.79 -44.89
C LYS A 560 80.59 32.06 -46.22
N ASP A 561 81.73 32.20 -46.89
CA ASP A 561 82.12 31.52 -48.14
C ASP A 561 82.81 30.16 -47.90
N ASN A 562 82.63 29.55 -46.72
CA ASN A 562 83.23 28.26 -46.39
C ASN A 562 82.42 27.06 -46.91
N ASP A 563 82.88 26.47 -48.01
CA ASP A 563 82.27 25.30 -48.67
C ASP A 563 82.53 23.95 -47.96
N PHE A 564 82.65 23.87 -46.63
CA PHE A 564 82.83 22.58 -45.90
C PHE A 564 81.67 22.20 -44.98
N LEU A 565 80.62 23.00 -44.91
CA LEU A 565 79.50 22.82 -43.99
C LEU A 565 78.23 22.34 -44.69
N GLY A 566 77.37 21.66 -43.92
CA GLY A 566 76.09 21.15 -44.40
C GLY A 566 74.88 21.96 -43.95
N VAL A 567 73.75 21.69 -44.59
CA VAL A 567 72.42 22.16 -44.18
C VAL A 567 71.65 21.00 -43.57
N ARG A 568 71.15 21.22 -42.36
CA ARG A 568 70.13 20.39 -41.73
C ARG A 568 69.01 21.32 -41.29
N ALA A 569 67.92 21.32 -42.04
CA ALA A 569 66.78 22.17 -41.74
C ALA A 569 66.05 21.71 -40.45
N ILE A 570 65.51 22.68 -39.72
CA ILE A 570 64.57 22.44 -38.62
C ILE A 570 63.27 23.18 -38.89
N ARG A 571 62.22 22.90 -38.12
CA ARG A 571 61.10 23.82 -37.97
C ARG A 571 60.41 23.73 -36.62
N ALA A 572 59.51 24.67 -36.37
CA ALA A 572 58.65 24.66 -35.20
C ALA A 572 57.41 23.79 -35.39
N PHE A 573 56.82 23.35 -34.28
CA PHE A 573 55.48 22.78 -34.24
C PHE A 573 54.65 23.40 -33.12
N THR A 574 53.33 23.29 -33.24
CA THR A 574 52.37 23.57 -32.17
C THR A 574 51.13 22.70 -32.43
N ASP A 575 50.72 21.96 -31.41
CA ASP A 575 49.44 21.25 -31.36
C ASP A 575 48.33 22.15 -30.79
N PHE A 576 47.06 21.84 -31.10
CA PHE A 576 45.93 22.79 -31.00
C PHE A 576 44.64 22.22 -30.38
#